data_AF-A0A1F3BUM9-F1
#
_entry.id   AF-A0A1F3BUM9-F1
#
_cell.length_a   1.000
_cell.length_b   1.000
_cell.length_c   1.000
_cell.angle_alpha   90.00
_cell.angle_beta   90.00
_cell.angle_gamma   90.00
#
_symmetry.space_group_name_H-M   'P 1'
#
loop_
_entity.id
_entity.type
_entity.pdbx_description
1 polymer ?
#
loop_
_entity_poly.entity_id
_entity_poly.type
_entity_poly.pdbx_seq_one_letter_code
_entity_poly.pdbx_strand_id
1 'polypeptide(L)'
;MPVPDYESLMLPLLSALADSEEHEVATLRDGIAASLKLTDADRAELLPSGKQSVFDNRVGWAKFYLDKAGLLVSTRRCGYKIFRTSRALYARSGPIYSLPGWTRSNVC
;
A
#
# COMPACT_ATOMS: atom_id res chain seq x y z
N MET A 1 16.91 3.99 5.96
CA MET A 1 16.11 3.34 7.03
C MET A 1 15.59 2.05 6.44
N PRO A 2 15.53 0.92 7.18
CA PRO A 2 15.08 -0.34 6.57
C PRO A 2 13.69 -0.14 5.95
N VAL A 3 13.54 -0.55 4.68
CA VAL A 3 12.28 -0.42 3.96
C VAL A 3 11.20 -1.15 4.76
N PRO A 4 10.12 -0.47 5.18
CA PRO A 4 9.12 -1.06 6.05
C PRO A 4 8.34 -2.18 5.33
N ASP A 5 7.82 -3.11 6.11
CA ASP A 5 7.01 -4.21 5.59
C ASP A 5 5.76 -3.73 4.87
N TYR A 6 5.27 -4.56 3.95
CA TYR A 6 4.11 -4.24 3.11
C TYR A 6 2.85 -3.93 3.93
N GLU A 7 2.71 -4.51 5.14
CA GLU A 7 1.61 -4.22 6.06
C GLU A 7 1.63 -2.75 6.54
N SER A 8 2.82 -2.24 6.87
CA SER A 8 3.00 -0.85 7.28
C SER A 8 2.78 0.13 6.13
N LEU A 9 2.92 -0.33 4.88
CA LEU A 9 2.62 0.45 3.68
C LEU A 9 1.13 0.51 3.34
N MET A 10 0.29 -0.38 3.88
CA MET A 10 -1.14 -0.39 3.56
C MET A 10 -1.87 0.86 4.06
N LEU A 11 -1.55 1.31 5.28
CA LEU A 11 -2.14 2.50 5.88
C LEU A 11 -1.81 3.80 5.13
N PRO A 12 -0.53 4.13 4.83
CA PRO A 12 -0.21 5.33 4.06
C PRO A 12 -0.77 5.25 2.63
N LEU A 13 -0.85 4.05 2.02
CA LEU A 13 -1.46 3.88 0.70
C LEU A 13 -2.97 4.17 0.72
N LEU A 14 -3.69 3.74 1.77
CA LEU A 14 -5.10 4.08 1.95
C LEU A 14 -5.29 5.57 2.26
N SER A 15 -4.42 6.17 3.08
CA SER A 15 -4.46 7.60 3.40
C SER A 15 -4.26 8.45 2.15
N ALA A 16 -3.32 8.07 1.28
CA ALA A 16 -3.05 8.75 0.01
C ALA A 16 -4.21 8.60 -1.00
N LEU A 17 -5.11 7.64 -0.78
CA LEU A 17 -6.31 7.41 -1.61
C LEU A 17 -7.60 7.88 -0.92
N ALA A 18 -7.51 8.41 0.31
CA ALA A 18 -8.66 8.85 1.09
C ALA A 18 -9.40 10.04 0.43
N ASP A 19 -8.67 10.82 -0.38
CA ASP A 19 -9.18 11.96 -1.15
C ASP A 19 -10.19 11.55 -2.22
N SER A 20 -10.39 10.25 -2.45
CA SER A 20 -11.37 9.69 -3.40
C SER A 20 -11.11 10.06 -4.87
N GLU A 21 -9.93 10.61 -5.16
CA GLU A 21 -9.44 10.88 -6.49
C GLU A 21 -8.72 9.64 -7.06
N GLU A 22 -8.59 9.62 -8.39
CA GLU A 22 -7.82 8.59 -9.07
C GLU A 22 -6.34 8.98 -9.03
N HIS A 23 -5.52 8.19 -8.35
CA HIS A 23 -4.08 8.42 -8.32
C HIS A 23 -3.35 7.36 -9.12
N GLU A 24 -2.39 7.80 -9.93
CA GLU A 24 -1.48 6.92 -10.64
C GLU A 24 -0.57 6.19 -9.65
N VAL A 25 -0.20 4.95 -9.99
CA VAL A 25 0.71 4.12 -9.19
C VAL A 25 2.03 4.84 -8.87
N ALA A 26 2.57 5.57 -9.85
CA ALA A 26 3.82 6.31 -9.71
C ALA A 26 3.68 7.42 -8.65
N THR A 27 2.64 8.24 -8.74
CA THR A 27 2.37 9.32 -7.77
C THR A 27 2.15 8.78 -6.36
N LEU A 28 1.45 7.65 -6.22
CA LEU A 28 1.28 7.00 -4.91
C LEU A 28 2.60 6.52 -4.33
N ARG A 29 3.46 5.92 -5.14
CA ARG A 29 4.80 5.48 -4.71
C ARG A 29 5.63 6.66 -4.22
N ASP A 30 5.61 7.77 -4.94
CA ASP A 30 6.34 8.98 -4.56
C ASP A 30 5.78 9.60 -3.27
N GLY A 31 4.45 9.70 -3.15
CA GLY A 31 3.80 10.22 -1.94
C GLY A 31 4.08 9.35 -0.70
N ILE A 32 4.07 8.02 -0.86
CA ILE A 32 4.39 7.08 0.22
C ILE A 32 5.86 7.16 0.57
N ALA A 33 6.77 7.22 -0.41
CA ALA A 33 8.20 7.39 -0.17
C ALA A 33 8.49 8.69 0.58
N ALA A 34 7.83 9.79 0.22
CA ALA A 34 7.94 11.08 0.91
C ALA A 34 7.39 11.00 2.34
N SER A 35 6.23 10.36 2.55
CA SER A 35 5.61 10.20 3.87
C SER A 35 6.47 9.37 4.82
N LEU A 36 7.15 8.36 4.29
CA LEU A 36 8.07 7.48 5.03
C LEU A 36 9.50 8.04 5.13
N LYS A 37 9.77 9.18 4.48
CA LYS A 37 11.09 9.81 4.40
C LYS A 37 12.18 8.81 3.95
N LEU A 38 11.84 7.97 2.97
CA LEU A 38 12.79 7.02 2.39
C LEU A 38 13.89 7.77 1.66
N THR A 39 15.13 7.33 1.87
CA THR A 39 16.28 7.88 1.13
C THR A 39 16.38 7.23 -0.24
N ASP A 40 17.08 7.86 -1.18
CA ASP A 40 17.34 7.26 -2.50
C ASP A 40 18.06 5.91 -2.39
N ALA A 41 18.91 5.74 -1.38
CA ALA A 41 19.55 4.46 -1.09
C ALA A 41 18.54 3.37 -0.71
N ASP A 42 17.53 3.71 0.09
CA ASP A 42 16.46 2.76 0.48
C ASP A 42 15.54 2.44 -0.71
N ARG A 43 15.32 3.40 -1.63
CA ARG A 43 14.56 3.17 -2.88
C ARG A 43 15.35 2.37 -3.91
N ALA A 44 16.68 2.51 -3.91
CA ALA A 44 17.59 1.76 -4.76
C ALA A 44 17.91 0.36 -4.19
N GLU A 45 17.47 0.05 -2.98
CA GLU A 45 17.63 -1.28 -2.39
C GLU A 45 16.88 -2.30 -3.25
N LEU A 46 17.62 -3.19 -3.90
CA LEU A 46 17.07 -4.23 -4.75
C LEU A 46 16.76 -5.48 -3.93
N LEU A 47 15.71 -6.19 -4.32
CA LEU A 47 15.47 -7.55 -3.83
C LEU A 47 16.68 -8.45 -4.12
N PRO A 48 16.85 -9.56 -3.38
CA PRO A 48 17.87 -10.56 -3.67
C PRO A 48 17.77 -11.15 -5.09
N SER A 49 16.61 -11.00 -5.75
CA SER A 49 16.42 -11.38 -7.16
C SER A 49 16.90 -10.31 -8.17
N GLY A 50 17.28 -9.10 -7.74
CA GLY A 50 17.90 -8.04 -8.56
C GLY A 50 17.01 -7.34 -9.58
N LYS A 51 15.74 -7.73 -9.73
CA LYS A 51 14.84 -7.22 -10.79
C LYS A 51 13.98 -6.02 -10.39
N GLN A 52 13.71 -5.87 -9.10
CA GLN A 52 12.80 -4.83 -8.57
C GLN A 52 13.35 -4.31 -7.26
N SER A 53 13.08 -3.03 -6.97
CA SER A 53 13.36 -2.46 -5.66
C SER A 53 12.51 -3.16 -4.59
N VAL A 54 13.06 -3.29 -3.39
CA VAL A 54 12.33 -3.81 -2.22
C VAL A 54 11.08 -2.96 -2.02
N PHE A 55 11.20 -1.64 -2.12
CA PHE A 55 10.09 -0.70 -1.97
C PHE A 55 8.96 -0.94 -2.99
N ASP A 56 9.27 -0.99 -4.30
CA ASP A 56 8.24 -1.18 -5.33
C ASP A 56 7.51 -2.51 -5.17
N ASN A 57 8.25 -3.56 -4.79
CA ASN A 57 7.67 -4.86 -4.50
C ASN A 57 6.74 -4.79 -3.29
N ARG A 58 7.17 -4.17 -2.18
CA ARG A 58 6.35 -4.03 -0.96
C ARG A 58 5.09 -3.20 -1.21
N VAL A 59 5.17 -2.11 -1.99
CA VAL A 59 4.00 -1.32 -2.41
C VAL A 59 3.07 -2.16 -3.29
N GLY A 60 3.62 -2.97 -4.20
CA GLY A 60 2.85 -3.90 -5.02
C GLY A 60 2.07 -4.92 -4.19
N TRP A 61 2.70 -5.50 -3.16
CA TRP A 61 2.05 -6.41 -2.22
C TRP A 61 0.98 -5.73 -1.38
N ALA A 62 1.26 -4.55 -0.84
CA ALA A 62 0.29 -3.75 -0.09
C ALA A 62 -0.98 -3.52 -0.93
N LYS A 63 -0.79 -3.10 -2.19
CA LYS A 63 -1.88 -2.94 -3.16
C LYS A 63 -2.64 -4.25 -3.38
N PHE A 64 -1.95 -5.35 -3.67
CA PHE A 64 -2.58 -6.63 -3.96
C PHE A 64 -3.49 -7.09 -2.81
N TYR A 65 -3.04 -6.94 -1.57
CA TYR A 65 -3.84 -7.30 -0.40
C TYR A 65 -5.03 -6.35 -0.19
N LEU A 66 -4.86 -5.06 -0.43
CA LEU A 66 -5.96 -4.09 -0.33
C LEU A 66 -7.03 -4.28 -1.42
N ASP A 67 -6.61 -4.66 -2.62
CA ASP A 67 -7.50 -5.05 -3.73
C ASP A 67 -8.25 -6.35 -3.38
N LYS A 68 -7.55 -7.35 -2.86
CA LYS A 68 -8.16 -8.59 -2.33
C LYS A 68 -9.14 -8.33 -1.19
N ALA A 69 -8.89 -7.34 -0.34
CA ALA A 69 -9.80 -6.92 0.73
C ALA A 69 -11.01 -6.12 0.22
N GLY A 70 -11.11 -5.85 -1.09
CA GLY A 70 -12.19 -5.06 -1.69
C GLY A 70 -12.15 -3.59 -1.27
N LEU A 71 -10.99 -3.10 -0.81
CA LEU A 71 -10.82 -1.73 -0.34
C LEU A 71 -10.42 -0.77 -1.47
N LEU A 72 -9.85 -1.31 -2.55
CA LEU A 72 -9.44 -0.57 -3.74
C LEU A 72 -10.27 -0.99 -4.95
N VAL A 73 -10.46 -0.04 -5.86
CA VAL A 73 -10.96 -0.30 -7.20
C VAL A 73 -9.89 0.17 -8.18
N SER A 74 -9.44 -0.74 -9.05
CA SER A 74 -8.60 -0.37 -10.19
C SER A 74 -9.45 0.32 -11.26
N THR A 75 -9.07 1.54 -11.64
CA THR A 75 -9.71 2.22 -12.78
C THR A 75 -9.01 1.81 -14.07
N ARG A 76 -9.73 1.91 -15.20
CA ARG A 76 -9.25 1.47 -16.53
C ARG A 76 -8.00 2.23 -17.03
N ARG A 77 -7.67 3.38 -16.43
CA ARG A 77 -6.53 4.22 -16.81
C ARG A 77 -5.45 4.24 -15.72
N CYS A 78 -4.76 3.12 -15.51
CA CYS A 78 -3.55 3.02 -14.67
C CYS A 78 -3.59 3.70 -13.27
N GLY A 79 -4.80 3.95 -12.75
CA GLY A 79 -5.04 4.67 -11.51
C GLY A 79 -5.83 3.82 -10.53
N TYR A 80 -5.79 4.22 -9.26
CA TYR A 80 -6.55 3.57 -8.20
C TYR A 80 -7.45 4.56 -7.50
N LYS A 81 -8.59 4.06 -7.05
CA LYS A 81 -9.55 4.81 -6.25
C LYS A 81 -9.98 3.98 -5.03
N ILE A 82 -10.15 4.62 -3.90
CA ILE A 82 -10.68 3.98 -2.70
C ILE A 82 -12.18 3.65 -2.89
N PHE A 83 -12.59 2.46 -2.47
CA PHE A 83 -14.01 2.09 -2.50
C PHE A 83 -14.80 2.86 -1.42
N ARG A 84 -16.05 3.23 -1.70
CA ARG A 84 -16.86 4.05 -0.76
C ARG A 84 -17.01 3.39 0.62
N THR A 85 -17.12 2.06 0.66
CA THR A 85 -17.21 1.27 1.90
C THR A 85 -15.89 1.23 2.67
N SER A 86 -14.75 1.21 1.98
CA SER A 86 -13.44 1.17 2.64
C SER A 86 -13.05 2.50 3.28
N ARG A 87 -13.49 3.63 2.71
CA ARG A 87 -13.38 4.94 3.37
C ARG A 87 -14.12 4.99 4.70
N ALA A 88 -15.32 4.40 4.77
CA ALA A 88 -16.09 4.33 6.02
C ALA A 88 -15.44 3.41 7.05
N LEU A 89 -14.82 2.30 6.62
CA LEU A 89 -14.01 1.44 7.49
C LEU A 89 -12.74 2.14 7.97
N TYR A 90 -12.02 2.85 7.11
CA TYR A 90 -10.85 3.64 7.49
C TYR A 90 -11.18 4.72 8.52
N ALA A 91 -12.30 5.44 8.33
CA ALA A 91 -12.75 6.45 9.27
C ALA A 91 -13.18 5.87 10.63
N ARG A 92 -13.52 4.57 10.69
CA ARG A 92 -14.12 3.92 11.87
C ARG A 92 -13.15 2.98 12.60
N SER A 93 -12.09 2.51 11.94
CA SER A 93 -11.20 1.48 12.48
C SER A 93 -9.74 1.92 12.42
N GLY A 94 -9.10 1.93 13.59
CA GLY A 94 -7.65 1.66 13.70
C GLY A 94 -7.31 0.28 13.10
N PRO A 95 -6.01 -0.09 13.10
CA PRO A 95 -5.37 -0.88 12.06
C PRO A 95 -6.15 -2.13 11.60
N ILE A 96 -6.10 -2.35 10.28
CA ILE A 96 -6.89 -3.24 9.41
C ILE A 96 -6.90 -4.74 9.83
N TYR A 97 -6.16 -5.12 10.87
CA TYR A 97 -5.98 -6.50 11.35
C TYR A 97 -7.21 -7.14 12.02
N SER A 98 -8.38 -6.49 11.99
CA SER A 98 -9.58 -6.95 12.71
C SER A 98 -10.65 -7.60 11.82
N LEU A 99 -10.39 -7.79 10.52
CA LEU A 99 -11.36 -8.45 9.63
C LEU A 99 -11.30 -9.98 9.81
N PRO A 100 -12.46 -10.67 9.92
CA PRO A 100 -12.51 -12.10 10.19
C PRO A 100 -11.98 -12.87 8.97
N GLY A 101 -10.82 -13.51 9.12
CA GLY A 101 -10.11 -14.24 8.06
C GLY A 101 -8.62 -13.89 7.92
N TRP A 102 -8.14 -12.87 8.64
CA TRP A 102 -6.73 -12.47 8.65
C TRP A 102 -6.07 -12.86 9.98
N THR A 103 -5.59 -14.10 10.08
CA THR A 103 -4.70 -14.50 11.18
C THR A 103 -3.25 -14.26 10.79
N ARG A 104 -2.45 -13.77 11.74
CA ARG A 104 -1.01 -13.44 11.69
C ARG A 104 -0.09 -14.63 11.39
N SER A 105 -0.62 -15.74 10.86
CA SER A 105 -0.02 -17.07 10.89
C SER A 105 0.67 -17.52 9.59
N ASN A 106 0.73 -16.67 8.56
CA ASN A 106 1.40 -17.01 7.29
C ASN A 106 2.57 -16.08 6.95
N VAL A 107 3.18 -15.46 7.97
CA VAL A 107 4.49 -14.82 7.87
C VAL A 107 5.46 -15.65 8.70
N CYS A 108 5.98 -16.71 8.08
CA CYS A 108 7.24 -17.39 8.38
C CYS A 108 7.86 -17.77 7.05
#